data_AF-A0AAQ0H3K6-F1
#
_entry.id   AF-A0AAQ0H3K6-F1
#
_cell.length_a   1.000
_cell.length_b   1.000
_cell.length_c   1.000
_cell.angle_alpha   90.00
_cell.angle_beta   90.00
_cell.angle_gamma   90.00
#
_symmetry.space_group_name_H-M   'P 1'
#
loop_
_entity.id
_entity.type
_entity.pdbx_description
1 polymer ?
#
loop_
_entity_poly.entity_id
_entity_poly.type
_entity_poly.pdbx_seq_one_letter_code
_entity_poly.pdbx_strand_id
1 'polypeptide(L)'
;MASLTPLAFAALGLLAEGPTHPYEMFQTMTHRRDGRNVKVRPGTLYHQVGRLVELGLAEVVGTDREGNRPERTTYAITESGWTVLHDGLVGMLADPADEYPVFHLALAEVENLPLAEAVDALGRRVHALERQRDEADEILDVVRGKDLPERYWLDVSYVRAMLTAQIEWLRATTERLRNGAVPWTDPVLPDTTTSSKEHTR
;
A
#
# COMPACT_ATOMS: atom_id res chain seq x y z
N MET A 1 0.80 -20.43 -9.60
CA MET A 1 -0.33 -20.23 -8.66
C MET A 1 -1.05 -18.95 -9.05
N ALA A 2 -2.38 -18.90 -8.96
CA ALA A 2 -3.09 -17.64 -9.17
C ALA A 2 -2.67 -16.66 -8.07
N SER A 3 -2.11 -15.51 -8.43
CA SER A 3 -1.75 -14.48 -7.47
C SER A 3 -3.01 -13.98 -6.78
N LEU A 4 -3.12 -14.22 -5.47
CA LEU A 4 -4.19 -13.61 -4.68
C LEU A 4 -4.06 -12.09 -4.76
N THR A 5 -5.19 -11.39 -4.78
CA THR A 5 -5.15 -9.95 -4.55
C THR A 5 -4.67 -9.68 -3.13
N PRO A 6 -4.05 -8.52 -2.83
CA PRO A 6 -3.65 -8.19 -1.46
C PRO A 6 -4.80 -8.29 -0.45
N LEU A 7 -6.04 -7.96 -0.86
CA LEU A 7 -7.22 -8.05 0.00
C LEU A 7 -7.66 -9.50 0.24
N ALA A 8 -7.57 -10.37 -0.77
CA ALA A 8 -7.82 -11.80 -0.58
C ALA A 8 -6.76 -12.42 0.34
N PHE A 9 -5.48 -12.04 0.18
CA PHE A 9 -4.40 -12.51 1.03
C PHE A 9 -4.60 -12.07 2.49
N ALA A 10 -4.95 -10.81 2.73
CA ALA A 10 -5.26 -10.29 4.06
C ALA A 10 -6.48 -10.98 4.69
N ALA A 11 -7.54 -11.26 3.91
CA ALA A 11 -8.70 -12.01 4.37
C ALA A 11 -8.34 -13.45 4.77
N LEU A 12 -7.49 -14.11 3.97
CA LEU A 12 -6.98 -15.45 4.27
C LEU A 12 -6.13 -15.45 5.55
N GLY A 13 -5.35 -14.40 5.78
CA GLY A 13 -4.61 -14.19 7.03
C GLY A 13 -5.52 -14.12 8.26
N LEU A 14 -6.65 -13.40 8.18
CA LEU A 14 -7.63 -13.38 9.28
C LEU A 14 -8.29 -14.74 9.51
N LEU A 15 -8.56 -15.50 8.44
CA LEU A 15 -9.08 -16.87 8.57
C LEU A 15 -8.07 -17.82 9.23
N ALA A 16 -6.77 -17.54 9.12
CA ALA A 16 -5.73 -18.27 9.85
C ALA A 16 -5.71 -17.93 11.35
N GLU A 17 -6.26 -16.79 11.78
CA GLU A 17 -6.46 -16.47 13.20
C GLU A 17 -7.68 -17.20 13.79
N GLY A 18 -8.67 -17.52 12.95
CA GLY A 18 -9.82 -18.36 13.31
C GLY A 18 -11.03 -18.16 12.38
N PRO A 19 -12.07 -18.99 12.52
CA PRO A 19 -13.28 -18.85 11.73
C PRO A 19 -13.97 -17.51 11.96
N THR A 20 -14.33 -16.80 10.90
CA THR A 20 -14.94 -15.47 11.02
C THR A 20 -15.81 -15.10 9.83
N HIS A 21 -16.69 -14.12 10.03
CA HIS A 21 -17.58 -13.58 9.00
C HIS A 21 -16.95 -12.32 8.32
N PRO A 22 -17.15 -12.08 7.02
CA PRO A 22 -16.50 -10.96 6.31
C PRO A 22 -16.76 -9.56 6.92
N TYR A 23 -17.90 -9.35 7.57
CA TYR A 23 -18.15 -8.11 8.32
C TYR A 23 -17.19 -7.93 9.51
N GLU A 24 -16.91 -8.99 10.27
CA GLU A 24 -15.96 -8.94 11.38
C GLU A 24 -14.55 -8.74 10.86
N MET A 25 -14.19 -9.40 9.75
CA MET A 25 -12.93 -9.15 9.07
C MET A 25 -12.78 -7.66 8.73
N PHE A 26 -13.81 -7.05 8.16
CA PHE A 26 -13.83 -5.62 7.84
C PHE A 26 -13.63 -4.75 9.09
N GLN A 27 -14.33 -5.06 10.18
CA GLN A 27 -14.20 -4.35 11.45
C GLN A 27 -12.79 -4.49 12.03
N THR A 28 -12.22 -5.70 12.04
CA THR A 28 -10.86 -5.97 12.50
C THR A 28 -9.84 -5.21 11.67
N MET A 29 -9.92 -5.28 10.34
CA MET A 29 -9.01 -4.54 9.45
C MET A 29 -9.09 -3.02 9.65
N THR A 30 -10.30 -2.50 9.87
CA THR A 30 -10.52 -1.07 10.15
C THR A 30 -9.90 -0.70 11.50
N HIS A 31 -10.11 -1.52 12.53
CA HIS A 31 -9.58 -1.30 13.88
C HIS A 31 -8.05 -1.33 13.91
N ARG A 32 -7.43 -2.27 13.18
CA ARG A 32 -5.97 -2.40 13.04
C ARG A 32 -5.35 -1.35 12.11
N ARG A 33 -6.18 -0.51 11.48
CA ARG A 33 -5.78 0.48 10.48
C ARG A 33 -5.00 -0.17 9.32
N ASP A 34 -5.47 -1.33 8.87
CA ASP A 34 -4.88 -2.10 7.77
C ASP A 34 -5.00 -1.39 6.42
N GLY A 35 -5.78 -0.31 6.35
CA GLY A 35 -5.84 0.61 5.20
C GLY A 35 -4.48 1.14 4.73
N ARG A 36 -3.44 1.04 5.58
CA ARG A 36 -2.04 1.33 5.24
C ARG A 36 -1.41 0.29 4.33
N ASN A 37 -1.81 -0.98 4.48
CA ASN A 37 -1.23 -2.14 3.79
C ASN A 37 -2.12 -2.60 2.63
N VAL A 38 -3.44 -2.50 2.79
CA VAL A 38 -4.40 -2.94 1.79
C VAL A 38 -5.64 -2.05 1.76
N LYS A 39 -6.14 -1.74 0.57
CA LYS A 39 -7.38 -1.00 0.41
C LYS A 39 -8.58 -1.89 0.72
N VAL A 40 -9.21 -1.67 1.87
CA VAL A 40 -10.38 -2.44 2.31
C VAL A 40 -11.67 -1.74 1.91
N ARG A 41 -12.53 -2.44 1.17
CA ARG A 41 -13.91 -2.03 0.89
C ARG A 41 -14.84 -3.20 1.22
N PRO A 42 -15.97 -3.00 1.93
CA PRO A 42 -16.85 -4.10 2.34
C PRO A 42 -17.25 -4.98 1.16
N GLY A 43 -17.88 -4.43 0.13
CA GLY A 43 -18.34 -5.21 -1.02
C GLY A 43 -17.23 -5.98 -1.73
N THR A 44 -16.03 -5.40 -1.83
CA THR A 44 -14.87 -6.08 -2.40
C THR A 44 -14.38 -7.22 -1.50
N LEU A 45 -14.38 -7.03 -0.18
CA LEU A 45 -13.98 -8.06 0.78
C LEU A 45 -14.91 -9.27 0.72
N TYR A 46 -16.23 -9.07 0.71
CA TYR A 46 -17.19 -10.17 0.54
C TYR A 46 -16.94 -10.96 -0.75
N HIS A 47 -16.69 -10.24 -1.86
CA HIS A 47 -16.35 -10.88 -3.13
C HIS A 47 -15.02 -11.66 -3.05
N GLN A 48 -13.99 -11.12 -2.40
CA GLN A 48 -12.71 -11.84 -2.24
C GLN A 48 -12.88 -13.10 -1.39
N VAL A 49 -13.69 -13.07 -0.32
CA VAL A 49 -13.95 -14.27 0.50
C VAL A 49 -14.69 -15.34 -0.31
N GLY A 50 -15.71 -14.97 -1.09
CA GLY A 50 -16.36 -15.90 -2.02
C GLY A 50 -15.36 -16.53 -3.00
N ARG A 51 -14.45 -15.72 -3.54
CA ARG A 51 -13.39 -16.20 -4.42
C ARG A 51 -12.42 -17.17 -3.73
N LEU A 52 -12.08 -16.95 -2.45
CA LEU A 52 -11.26 -17.89 -1.68
C LEU A 52 -11.94 -19.27 -1.55
N VAL A 53 -13.27 -19.29 -1.40
CA VAL A 53 -14.06 -20.53 -1.37
C VAL A 53 -14.07 -21.23 -2.73
N GLU A 54 -14.29 -20.49 -3.82
CA GLU A 54 -14.21 -21.04 -5.19
C GLU A 54 -12.83 -21.66 -5.50
N LEU A 55 -11.77 -21.11 -4.91
CA LEU A 55 -10.40 -21.60 -5.05
C LEU A 55 -10.07 -22.76 -4.08
N GLY A 56 -10.99 -23.15 -3.20
CA GLY A 56 -10.78 -24.18 -2.17
C GLY A 56 -9.89 -23.74 -1.00
N LEU A 57 -9.55 -22.46 -0.90
CA LEU A 57 -8.65 -21.90 0.12
C LEU A 57 -9.39 -21.56 1.43
N ALA A 58 -10.70 -21.42 1.35
CA ALA A 58 -11.60 -21.23 2.48
C ALA A 58 -12.84 -22.12 2.33
N GLU A 59 -13.54 -22.38 3.42
CA GLU A 59 -14.77 -23.16 3.42
C GLU A 59 -15.82 -22.55 4.36
N VAL A 60 -17.09 -22.86 4.12
CA VAL A 60 -18.20 -22.45 4.99
C VAL A 60 -18.29 -23.45 6.15
N VAL A 61 -18.21 -22.95 7.38
CA VAL A 61 -18.27 -23.78 8.59
C VAL A 61 -19.52 -23.53 9.44
N GLY A 62 -20.32 -22.52 9.10
CA GLY A 62 -21.57 -22.24 9.77
C GLY A 62 -22.39 -21.16 9.10
N THR A 63 -23.70 -21.23 9.28
CA THR A 63 -24.66 -20.19 8.88
C THR A 63 -25.58 -19.92 10.05
N ASP A 64 -25.40 -18.79 10.71
CA ASP A 64 -26.27 -18.36 11.80
C ASP A 64 -27.27 -17.32 11.31
N ARG A 65 -28.50 -17.39 11.83
CA ARG A 65 -29.54 -16.40 11.56
C ARG A 65 -30.07 -15.84 12.87
N GLU A 66 -29.61 -14.65 13.24
CA GLU A 66 -30.18 -13.91 14.37
C GLU A 66 -31.48 -13.19 13.94
N GLY A 67 -32.62 -13.83 14.20
CA GLY A 67 -33.94 -13.23 13.99
C GLY A 67 -34.21 -12.85 12.53
N ASN A 68 -34.56 -11.58 12.28
CA ASN A 68 -34.90 -11.07 10.95
C ASN A 68 -33.71 -10.45 10.18
N ARG A 69 -32.48 -10.65 10.67
CA ARG A 69 -31.25 -10.19 9.98
C ARG A 69 -30.86 -11.15 8.84
N PRO A 70 -30.06 -10.68 7.86
CA PRO A 70 -29.47 -11.55 6.84
C PRO A 70 -28.69 -12.71 7.48
N GLU A 71 -28.67 -13.86 6.80
CA GLU A 71 -27.85 -15.00 7.22
C GLU A 71 -26.38 -14.61 7.31
N ARG A 72 -25.74 -15.07 8.38
CA ARG A 72 -24.35 -14.79 8.72
C ARG A 72 -23.53 -16.04 8.46
N THR A 73 -22.84 -16.07 7.32
CA THR A 73 -21.97 -17.19 6.93
C THR A 73 -20.58 -17.04 7.53
N THR A 74 -20.19 -17.98 8.38
CA THR A 74 -18.84 -18.06 8.96
C THR A 74 -17.96 -18.92 8.06
N TYR A 75 -16.76 -18.42 7.78
CA TYR A 75 -15.77 -19.09 6.93
C TYR A 75 -14.57 -19.52 7.78
N ALA A 76 -13.91 -20.60 7.39
CA ALA A 76 -12.62 -21.04 7.94
C ALA A 76 -11.60 -21.27 6.82
N ILE A 77 -10.31 -21.18 7.16
CA ILE A 77 -9.21 -21.52 6.24
C ILE A 77 -9.13 -23.05 6.06
N THR A 78 -8.85 -23.50 4.83
CA THR A 78 -8.56 -24.92 4.57
C THR A 78 -7.06 -25.21 4.69
N GLU A 79 -6.65 -26.49 4.69
CA GLU A 79 -5.22 -26.87 4.63
C GLU A 79 -4.53 -26.29 3.39
N SER A 80 -5.20 -26.30 2.24
CA SER A 80 -4.67 -25.68 1.02
C SER A 80 -4.57 -24.15 1.13
N GLY A 81 -5.54 -23.52 1.79
CA GLY A 81 -5.50 -22.09 2.11
C GLY A 81 -4.31 -21.73 3.00
N TRP A 82 -4.04 -22.54 4.03
CA TRP A 82 -2.90 -22.33 4.93
C TRP A 82 -1.57 -22.44 4.18
N THR A 83 -1.44 -23.43 3.29
CA THR A 83 -0.24 -23.62 2.45
C THR A 83 -0.03 -22.42 1.53
N VAL A 84 -1.07 -21.95 0.85
CA VAL A 84 -1.01 -20.77 -0.04
C VAL A 84 -0.67 -19.50 0.74
N LEU A 85 -1.23 -19.33 1.94
CA LEU A 85 -0.90 -18.20 2.82
C LEU A 85 0.57 -18.25 3.24
N HIS A 86 1.05 -19.40 3.70
CA HIS A 86 2.42 -19.60 4.15
C HIS A 86 3.43 -19.33 3.02
N ASP A 87 3.31 -20.05 1.91
CA ASP A 87 4.27 -19.97 0.80
C ASP A 87 4.23 -18.59 0.14
N GLY A 88 3.03 -18.00 0.03
CA GLY A 88 2.87 -16.65 -0.48
C GLY A 88 3.51 -15.61 0.44
N LEU A 89 3.42 -15.76 1.76
CA LEU A 89 4.06 -14.84 2.71
C LEU A 89 5.57 -14.94 2.65
N VAL A 90 6.12 -16.16 2.58
CA VAL A 90 7.55 -16.39 2.42
C VAL A 90 8.05 -15.75 1.12
N GLY A 91 7.36 -15.97 0.01
CA GLY A 91 7.71 -15.37 -1.29
C GLY A 91 7.68 -13.83 -1.24
N MET A 92 6.62 -13.24 -0.68
CA MET A 92 6.52 -11.77 -0.55
C MET A 92 7.62 -11.14 0.32
N LEU A 93 8.15 -11.88 1.29
CA LEU A 93 9.24 -11.40 2.16
C LEU A 93 10.63 -11.64 1.55
N ALA A 94 10.81 -12.76 0.85
CA ALA A 94 12.11 -13.19 0.34
C ALA A 94 12.43 -12.62 -1.04
N ASP A 95 11.42 -12.47 -1.90
CA ASP A 95 11.58 -12.13 -3.30
C ASP A 95 11.14 -10.67 -3.54
N PRO A 96 12.07 -9.76 -3.87
CA PRO A 96 11.72 -8.40 -4.26
C PRO A 96 10.79 -8.40 -5.47
N ALA A 97 9.64 -7.75 -5.34
CA ALA A 97 8.73 -7.54 -6.47
C ALA A 97 9.18 -6.34 -7.30
N ASP A 98 8.83 -6.35 -8.60
CA ASP A 98 8.93 -5.16 -9.43
C ASP A 98 7.89 -4.12 -8.97
N GLU A 99 8.32 -3.20 -8.12
CA GLU A 99 7.53 -2.07 -7.69
C GLU A 99 7.69 -0.92 -8.70
N TYR A 100 6.57 -0.29 -9.07
CA TYR A 100 6.56 0.91 -9.90
C TYR A 100 6.01 2.11 -9.12
N PRO A 101 6.74 2.65 -8.11
CA PRO A 101 6.26 3.79 -7.33
C PRO A 101 6.10 5.03 -8.22
N VAL A 102 4.91 5.65 -8.18
CA VAL A 102 4.62 6.88 -8.95
C VAL A 102 5.64 8.00 -8.66
N PHE A 103 6.17 8.05 -7.44
CA PHE A 103 7.18 9.05 -7.10
C PHE A 103 8.56 8.79 -7.74
N HIS A 104 8.94 7.53 -7.97
CA HIS A 104 10.16 7.22 -8.71
C HIS A 104 10.05 7.72 -10.15
N LEU A 105 8.90 7.50 -10.79
CA LEU A 105 8.62 8.07 -12.12
C LEU A 105 8.66 9.60 -12.09
N ALA A 106 8.06 10.24 -11.09
CA ALA A 106 8.09 11.70 -10.98
C ALA A 106 9.51 12.27 -10.85
N LEU A 107 10.41 11.56 -10.16
CA LEU A 107 11.82 11.93 -10.08
C LEU A 107 12.58 11.67 -11.39
N ALA A 108 12.23 10.61 -12.11
CA ALA A 108 12.84 10.30 -13.40
C ALA A 108 12.49 11.29 -14.51
N GLU A 109 11.41 12.06 -14.32
CA GLU A 109 10.89 13.04 -15.30
C GLU A 109 10.94 14.48 -14.77
N VAL A 110 11.62 14.71 -13.64
CA VAL A 110 11.56 15.97 -12.88
C VAL A 110 12.13 17.17 -13.67
N GLU A 111 13.05 16.91 -14.60
CA GLU A 111 13.66 17.90 -15.49
C GLU A 111 12.66 18.53 -16.48
N ASN A 112 11.48 17.94 -16.63
CA ASN A 112 10.38 18.53 -17.40
C ASN A 112 9.66 19.67 -16.65
N LEU A 113 10.12 20.04 -15.44
CA LEU A 113 9.61 21.16 -14.67
C LEU A 113 10.64 22.30 -14.57
N PRO A 114 10.20 23.57 -14.54
CA PRO A 114 11.04 24.67 -14.07
C PRO A 114 11.56 24.40 -12.66
N LEU A 115 12.80 24.82 -12.36
CA LEU A 115 13.45 24.56 -11.06
C LEU A 115 12.58 24.97 -9.86
N ALA A 116 11.96 26.15 -9.93
CA ALA A 116 11.11 26.66 -8.86
C ALA A 116 9.90 25.77 -8.60
N GLU A 117 9.25 25.27 -9.65
CA GLU A 117 8.09 24.38 -9.53
C GLU A 117 8.47 23.01 -8.98
N ALA A 118 9.62 22.46 -9.41
CA ALA A 118 10.16 21.22 -8.87
C ALA A 118 10.45 21.34 -7.37
N VAL A 119 11.15 22.41 -6.96
CA VAL A 119 11.47 22.70 -5.55
C VAL A 119 10.21 22.86 -4.69
N ASP A 120 9.20 23.58 -5.18
CA ASP A 120 7.95 23.78 -4.46
C ASP A 120 7.12 22.49 -4.34
N ALA A 121 7.07 21.69 -5.41
CA ALA A 121 6.40 20.38 -5.39
C ALA A 121 7.06 19.40 -4.41
N LEU A 122 8.40 19.33 -4.42
CA LEU A 122 9.16 18.51 -3.47
C LEU A 122 8.96 18.98 -2.02
N GLY A 123 8.94 20.29 -1.78
CA GLY A 123 8.63 20.86 -0.46
C GLY A 123 7.24 20.48 0.06
N ARG A 124 6.20 20.57 -0.79
CA ARG A 124 4.85 20.11 -0.43
C ARG A 124 4.81 18.61 -0.12
N ARG A 125 5.56 17.80 -0.85
CA ARG A 125 5.68 16.36 -0.60
C ARG A 125 6.32 16.10 0.76
N VAL A 126 7.40 16.79 1.12
CA VAL A 126 8.05 16.66 2.45
C VAL A 126 7.03 16.88 3.56
N HIS A 127 6.24 17.96 3.51
CA HIS A 127 5.21 18.21 4.51
C HIS A 127 4.12 17.13 4.57
N ALA A 128 3.77 16.52 3.44
CA ALA A 128 2.82 15.42 3.42
C ALA A 128 3.38 14.15 4.07
N LEU A 129 4.65 13.84 3.81
CA LEU A 129 5.33 12.68 4.40
C LEU A 129 5.59 12.86 5.89
N GLU A 130 5.87 14.09 6.35
CA GLU A 130 5.98 14.41 7.78
C GLU A 130 4.70 14.07 8.52
N ARG A 131 3.53 14.48 8.00
CA ARG A 131 2.24 14.12 8.60
C ARG A 131 2.03 12.60 8.65
N GLN A 132 2.40 11.87 7.60
CA GLN A 132 2.30 10.41 7.59
C GLN A 132 3.26 9.76 8.60
N ARG A 133 4.45 10.32 8.80
CA ARG A 133 5.41 9.84 9.80
C ARG A 133 4.87 10.09 11.20
N ASP A 134 4.29 11.26 11.45
CA ASP A 134 3.69 11.60 12.73
C ASP A 134 2.51 10.66 13.06
N GLU A 135 1.67 10.31 12.06
CA GLU A 135 0.63 9.28 12.21
C GLU A 135 1.19 7.89 12.56
N ALA A 136 2.35 7.52 11.99
CA ALA A 136 3.02 6.26 12.31
C ALA A 136 3.62 6.29 13.72
N ASP A 137 4.20 7.41 14.14
CA ASP A 137 4.72 7.61 15.49
C ASP A 137 3.59 7.50 16.53
N GLU A 138 2.40 8.06 16.28
CA GLU A 138 1.21 7.90 17.14
C GLU A 138 0.80 6.42 17.31
N ILE A 139 0.82 5.64 16.23
CA ILE A 139 0.50 4.21 16.28
C ILE A 139 1.55 3.46 17.12
N LEU A 140 2.83 3.76 16.90
CA LEU A 140 3.94 3.16 17.66
C LEU A 140 3.83 3.46 19.15
N ASP A 141 3.45 4.67 19.52
CA ASP A 141 3.24 5.06 20.92
C ASP A 141 2.08 4.27 21.56
N VAL A 142 0.97 4.09 20.83
CA VAL A 142 -0.18 3.29 21.32
C VAL A 142 0.20 1.82 21.53
N VAL A 143 0.90 1.19 20.58
CA VAL A 143 1.26 -0.24 20.70
C VAL A 143 2.34 -0.47 21.76
N ARG A 144 3.29 0.45 21.92
CA ARG A 144 4.29 0.41 23.00
C ARG A 144 3.65 0.63 24.36
N GLY A 145 2.70 1.58 24.47
CA GLY A 145 1.95 1.81 25.71
C GLY A 145 1.07 0.62 26.14
N LYS A 146 0.74 -0.29 25.21
CA LYS A 146 0.03 -1.54 25.47
C LYS A 146 0.94 -2.75 25.68
N ASP A 147 2.26 -2.57 25.68
CA ASP A 147 3.27 -3.63 25.79
C ASP A 147 3.08 -4.76 24.76
N LEU A 148 2.66 -4.39 23.53
CA LEU A 148 2.43 -5.35 22.47
C LEU A 148 3.78 -5.80 21.88
N PRO A 149 4.04 -7.12 21.75
CA PRO A 149 5.30 -7.62 21.18
C PRO A 149 5.59 -7.06 19.79
N GLU A 150 6.86 -6.75 19.52
CA GLU A 150 7.31 -6.07 18.30
C GLU A 150 6.84 -6.69 16.98
N ARG A 151 6.80 -8.02 16.93
CA ARG A 151 6.31 -8.76 15.76
C ARG A 151 4.91 -8.36 15.27
N TYR A 152 4.10 -7.72 16.11
CA TYR A 152 2.75 -7.26 15.75
C TYR A 152 2.70 -5.85 15.13
N TRP A 153 3.83 -5.13 15.12
CA TRP A 153 3.89 -3.76 14.59
C TRP A 153 5.12 -3.50 13.72
N LEU A 154 5.77 -4.57 13.22
CA LEU A 154 6.90 -4.47 12.29
C LEU A 154 6.55 -3.67 11.02
N ASP A 155 5.33 -3.79 10.52
CA ASP A 155 4.84 -3.01 9.36
C ASP A 155 4.87 -1.51 9.64
N VAL A 156 4.40 -1.09 10.83
CA VAL A 156 4.39 0.32 11.24
C VAL A 156 5.82 0.84 11.40
N SER A 157 6.68 0.05 12.05
CA SER A 157 8.10 0.38 12.25
C SER A 157 8.84 0.58 10.92
N TYR A 158 8.62 -0.34 9.97
CA TYR A 158 9.16 -0.27 8.62
C TYR A 158 8.69 0.99 7.88
N VAL A 159 7.37 1.25 7.86
CA VAL A 159 6.81 2.44 7.21
C VAL A 159 7.42 3.72 7.78
N ARG A 160 7.51 3.83 9.11
CA ARG A 160 8.11 4.98 9.79
C ARG A 160 9.58 5.17 9.41
N ALA A 161 10.35 4.09 9.33
CA ALA A 161 11.75 4.14 8.89
C ALA A 161 11.88 4.63 7.44
N MET A 162 11.06 4.09 6.52
CA MET A 162 11.07 4.48 5.11
C MET A 162 10.63 5.92 4.88
N LEU A 163 9.60 6.39 5.60
CA LEU A 163 9.18 7.79 5.57
C LEU A 163 10.30 8.72 6.03
N THR A 164 11.01 8.35 7.10
CA THR A 164 12.15 9.14 7.61
C THR A 164 13.25 9.25 6.55
N ALA A 165 13.67 8.12 5.98
CA ALA A 165 14.70 8.09 4.94
C ALA A 165 14.29 8.94 3.71
N GLN A 166 13.03 8.83 3.28
CA GLN A 166 12.54 9.62 2.15
C GLN A 166 12.50 11.13 2.47
N ILE A 167 12.05 11.52 3.66
CA ILE A 167 12.03 12.94 4.09
C ILE A 167 13.45 13.52 4.11
N GLU A 168 14.41 12.80 4.71
CA GLU A 168 15.80 13.22 4.81
C GLU A 168 16.42 13.41 3.42
N TRP A 169 16.23 12.43 2.53
CA TRP A 169 16.70 12.52 1.15
C TRP A 169 16.08 13.69 0.39
N LEU A 170 14.77 13.91 0.54
CA LEU A 170 14.06 14.99 -0.14
C LEU A 170 14.51 16.37 0.33
N ARG A 171 14.69 16.55 1.65
CA ARG A 171 15.19 17.80 2.22
C ARG A 171 16.60 18.10 1.71
N ALA A 172 17.49 17.12 1.75
CA ALA A 172 18.86 17.27 1.25
C ALA A 172 18.89 17.58 -0.26
N THR A 173 18.08 16.90 -1.06
CA THR A 173 18.02 17.10 -2.51
C THR A 173 17.41 18.45 -2.86
N THR A 174 16.32 18.86 -2.19
CA THR A 174 15.69 20.17 -2.40
C THR A 174 16.65 21.31 -2.06
N GLU A 175 17.44 21.17 -1.00
CA GLU A 175 18.46 22.15 -0.65
C GLU A 175 19.56 22.24 -1.72
N ARG A 176 20.05 21.09 -2.21
CA ARG A 176 21.02 21.04 -3.32
C ARG A 176 20.49 21.64 -4.62
N LEU A 177 19.20 21.51 -4.89
CA LEU A 177 18.55 22.16 -6.03
C LEU A 177 18.50 23.68 -5.84
N ARG A 178 18.09 24.15 -4.66
CA ARG A 178 17.98 25.59 -4.34
C ARG A 178 19.32 26.31 -4.38
N ASN A 179 20.39 25.66 -3.92
CA ASN A 179 21.72 26.28 -3.87
C ASN A 179 22.55 26.04 -5.15
N GLY A 180 21.97 25.40 -6.17
CA GLY A 180 22.62 25.19 -7.47
C GLY A 180 23.69 24.09 -7.47
N ALA A 181 23.82 23.29 -6.40
CA ALA A 181 24.71 22.12 -6.38
C ALA A 181 24.26 21.01 -7.34
N VAL A 182 23.00 21.06 -7.79
CA VAL A 182 22.51 20.30 -8.95
C VAL A 182 22.28 21.30 -10.09
N PRO A 183 23.07 21.26 -11.17
CA PRO A 183 22.83 22.11 -12.34
C PRO A 183 21.43 21.86 -12.91
N TRP A 184 20.71 22.93 -13.21
CA TRP A 184 19.35 22.86 -13.76
C TRP A 184 19.22 23.76 -14.98
N THR A 185 18.52 23.29 -16.00
CA THR A 185 18.13 24.09 -17.16
C THR A 185 16.63 23.97 -17.30
N ASP A 186 15.94 25.10 -17.21
CA ASP A 186 14.48 25.10 -17.32
C ASP A 186 14.06 24.60 -18.71
N PRO A 187 13.05 23.71 -18.78
CA PRO A 187 12.60 23.15 -20.04
C PRO A 187 11.99 24.25 -20.91
N VAL A 188 12.31 24.20 -22.20
CA VAL A 188 11.71 25.06 -23.23
C VAL A 188 10.69 24.23 -23.99
N LEU A 189 9.48 24.75 -24.16
CA LEU A 189 8.47 24.09 -24.97
C LEU A 189 9.03 23.87 -26.39
N PRO A 190 8.98 22.64 -26.93
CA PRO A 190 9.43 22.39 -28.28
C PRO A 190 8.62 23.23 -29.27
N ASP A 191 9.31 23.93 -30.16
CA ASP A 191 8.69 24.82 -31.14
C ASP A 191 7.91 23.97 -32.15
N THR A 192 6.57 23.99 -32.06
CA THR A 192 5.70 23.16 -32.89
C THR A 192 5.54 23.69 -34.32
N THR A 193 6.18 24.83 -34.63
CA THR A 193 6.02 25.53 -35.91
C THR A 193 6.88 24.98 -37.06
N THR A 194 7.82 24.04 -36.81
CA THR A 194 8.76 23.55 -37.83
C THR A 194 8.49 22.12 -38.32
N SER A 195 7.24 21.65 -38.33
CA SER A 195 6.84 20.43 -39.05
C SER A 195 6.01 20.76 -40.30
N SER A 196 6.52 21.64 -41.17
CA SER A 196 6.07 21.68 -42.57
C SER A 196 6.64 20.46 -43.28
N LYS A 197 5.81 19.42 -43.43
CA LYS A 197 6.07 18.29 -44.33
C LYS A 197 6.28 18.84 -45.74
N GLU A 198 7.53 18.83 -46.22
CA GLU A 198 7.79 18.81 -47.66
C GLU A 198 7.18 17.51 -48.21
N HIS A 199 5.99 17.64 -48.80
CA HIS A 199 5.48 16.63 -49.71
C HIS A 199 6.34 16.67 -50.97
N THR A 200 7.39 15.85 -51.02
CA THR A 200 8.10 15.54 -52.27
C THR A 200 7.10 14.87 -53.21
N ARG A 201 6.94 15.47 -54.38
CA ARG A 201 6.08 15.04 -55.47
C ARG A 201 6.80 14.08 -56.39
#